data_AF-A0A2H5XUJ6-F1
#
_entry.id   AF-A0A2H5XUJ6-F1
#
_cell.length_a   1.000
_cell.length_b   1.000
_cell.length_c   1.000
_cell.angle_alpha   90.00
_cell.angle_beta   90.00
_cell.angle_gamma   90.00
#
_symmetry.space_group_name_H-M   'P 1'
#
loop_
_entity.id
_entity.type
_entity.pdbx_description
1 polymer ?
#
loop_
_entity_poly.entity_id
_entity_poly.type
_entity_poly.pdbx_seq_one_letter_code
_entity_poly.pdbx_strand_id
1 'polypeptide(L)'
;MRWFAFVLVVGLAAVASAQVPRVLSYQGILTDSQGRILPDGEYQLTIRLYDRVDASEPIYVEEQRVEAVRGVVNVLIGTVEPLPWRLTFDRVY
;
A
#
# COMPACT_ATOMS: atom_id res chain seq x y z
N MET A 1 21.90 52.15 -18.37
CA MET A 1 20.57 51.50 -18.35
C MET A 1 20.60 50.42 -17.26
N ARG A 2 20.08 50.52 -16.02
CA ARG A 2 18.80 51.04 -15.49
C ARG A 2 17.66 50.77 -16.48
N TRP A 3 16.53 50.26 -16.00
CA TRP A 3 15.41 49.70 -16.78
C TRP A 3 15.65 48.23 -17.16
N PHE A 4 15.25 47.32 -16.27
CA PHE A 4 14.54 46.05 -16.55
C PHE A 4 14.33 45.26 -15.23
N ALA A 5 14.15 45.97 -14.12
CA ALA A 5 13.68 45.38 -12.86
C ALA A 5 12.15 45.43 -12.84
N PHE A 6 11.49 44.80 -13.80
CA PHE A 6 10.05 44.59 -13.73
C PHE A 6 9.71 43.33 -14.52
N VAL A 7 9.01 42.43 -13.85
CA VAL A 7 8.35 41.23 -14.40
C VAL A 7 9.27 40.01 -14.64
N LEU A 8 9.42 39.19 -13.60
CA LEU A 8 9.20 37.74 -13.73
C LEU A 8 9.04 37.09 -12.34
N VAL A 9 7.98 37.44 -11.61
CA VAL A 9 7.50 36.61 -10.48
C VAL A 9 6.17 36.01 -10.94
N VAL A 10 6.24 35.06 -11.87
CA VAL A 10 5.09 34.27 -12.30
C VAL A 10 5.46 32.80 -12.16
N GLY A 11 4.76 32.12 -11.26
CA GLY A 11 4.51 30.69 -11.40
C GLY A 11 5.43 29.73 -10.65
N LEU A 12 5.47 29.78 -9.31
CA LEU A 12 5.58 28.55 -8.51
C LEU A 12 4.24 28.26 -7.84
N ALA A 13 3.20 28.06 -8.65
CA ALA A 13 2.07 27.28 -8.17
C ALA A 13 2.57 25.82 -8.17
N ALA A 14 3.04 25.35 -7.03
CA ALA A 14 3.29 23.92 -6.85
C ALA A 14 1.98 23.20 -7.16
N VAL A 15 1.98 22.40 -8.23
CA VAL A 15 0.84 21.54 -8.57
C VAL A 15 0.81 20.45 -7.51
N ALA A 16 0.15 20.72 -6.39
CA ALA A 16 -0.17 19.70 -5.41
C ALA A 16 -1.23 18.79 -6.04
N SER A 17 -0.79 17.69 -6.65
CA SER A 17 -1.70 16.62 -7.03
C SER A 17 -2.18 15.96 -5.73
N ALA A 18 -3.45 16.15 -5.38
CA ALA A 18 -4.09 15.32 -4.38
C ALA A 18 -4.29 13.92 -4.98
N GLN A 19 -3.23 13.11 -4.99
CA GLN A 19 -3.34 11.71 -5.38
C GLN A 19 -4.19 10.99 -4.33
N VAL A 20 -5.27 10.35 -4.78
CA VAL A 20 -6.02 9.40 -3.95
C VAL A 20 -5.05 8.30 -3.52
N PRO A 21 -4.87 8.05 -2.22
CA PRO A 21 -4.01 6.99 -1.74
C PRO A 21 -4.45 5.66 -2.36
N ARG A 22 -3.53 5.03 -3.10
CA ARG A 22 -3.80 3.75 -3.76
C ARG A 22 -3.39 2.63 -2.83
N VAL A 23 -4.25 2.37 -1.86
CA VAL A 23 -4.07 1.38 -0.80
C VAL A 23 -5.27 0.43 -0.75
N LEU A 24 -5.05 -0.79 -0.30
CA LEU A 24 -6.09 -1.79 -0.04
C LEU A 24 -6.19 -2.05 1.46
N SER A 25 -7.38 -1.90 2.02
CA SER A 25 -7.66 -2.30 3.40
C SER A 25 -7.89 -3.80 3.47
N TYR A 26 -7.13 -4.48 4.33
CA TYR A 26 -7.30 -5.90 4.61
C TYR A 26 -7.38 -6.13 6.12
N GLN A 27 -8.40 -6.89 6.54
CA GLN A 27 -8.55 -7.34 7.92
C GLN A 27 -8.57 -8.87 7.95
N GLY A 28 -7.82 -9.45 8.87
CA GLY A 28 -7.73 -10.90 9.03
C GLY A 28 -7.62 -11.31 10.48
N ILE A 29 -7.82 -12.61 10.74
CA ILE A 29 -7.57 -13.24 12.03
C ILE A 29 -6.39 -14.19 11.85
N LEU A 30 -5.36 -14.05 12.68
CA LEU A 30 -4.21 -14.94 12.69
C LEU A 30 -4.50 -16.17 13.56
N THR A 31 -4.37 -17.35 12.97
CA THR A 31 -4.52 -18.64 13.68
C THR A 31 -3.32 -19.55 13.42
N ASP A 32 -3.05 -20.47 14.35
CA ASP A 32 -2.12 -21.58 14.11
C ASP A 32 -2.73 -22.67 13.21
N SER A 33 -1.96 -23.73 12.95
CA SER A 33 -2.39 -24.85 12.10
C SER A 33 -3.52 -25.68 12.72
N GLN A 34 -3.82 -25.49 14.00
CA GLN A 34 -4.94 -26.09 14.72
C GLN A 34 -6.16 -25.16 14.82
N GLY A 35 -6.10 -23.97 14.20
CA GLY A 35 -7.17 -22.97 14.23
C GLY A 35 -7.27 -22.18 15.53
N ARG A 36 -6.26 -22.25 16.42
CA ARG A 36 -6.23 -21.44 17.64
C ARG A 36 -5.73 -20.04 17.31
N ILE A 37 -6.40 -19.04 17.86
CA ILE A 37 -6.07 -17.63 17.67
C ILE A 37 -4.65 -17.38 18.21
N LEU A 38 -3.81 -16.70 17.42
CA LEU A 38 -2.47 -16.33 17.87
C LEU A 38 -2.53 -15.24 18.96
N PRO A 39 -1.60 -15.23 19.93
CA PRO A 39 -1.55 -14.22 20.98
C PRO A 39 -1.35 -12.80 20.44
N ASP A 40 -1.70 -11.81 21.26
CA ASP A 40 -1.44 -10.41 20.97
C ASP A 40 0.06 -10.15 20.82
N GLY A 41 0.44 -9.30 19.85
CA GLY A 41 1.85 -8.98 19.59
C GLY A 41 2.11 -8.50 18.16
N GLU A 42 3.36 -8.14 17.88
CA GLU A 42 3.81 -7.75 16.53
C GLU A 42 4.15 -8.98 15.69
N TYR A 43 3.63 -9.04 14.47
CA TYR A 43 3.87 -10.09 13.49
C TYR A 43 4.39 -9.48 12.18
N GLN A 44 5.35 -10.14 11.54
CA GLN A 44 5.75 -9.83 10.17
C GLN A 44 4.85 -10.58 9.20
N LEU A 45 4.08 -9.84 8.40
CA LEU A 45 3.29 -10.38 7.30
C LEU A 45 4.00 -10.13 5.98
N THR A 46 4.03 -11.17 5.13
CA THR A 46 4.39 -11.01 3.72
C THR A 46 3.13 -11.14 2.87
N ILE A 47 2.71 -10.02 2.27
CA ILE A 47 1.58 -9.95 1.36
C ILE A 47 2.09 -10.20 -0.07
N ARG A 48 1.40 -11.07 -0.81
CA ARG A 48 1.68 -11.37 -2.21
C ARG A 48 0.40 -11.28 -3.02
N LEU A 49 0.42 -10.55 -4.13
CA LEU A 49 -0.68 -10.50 -5.08
C LEU A 49 -0.29 -11.23 -6.36
N TYR A 50 -1.23 -11.98 -6.90
CA TYR A 50 -1.12 -12.72 -8.16
C TYR A 50 -2.21 -12.22 -9.11
N ASP A 51 -2.02 -12.40 -10.42
CA ASP A 51 -2.98 -11.99 -11.45
C ASP A 51 -3.72 -13.14 -12.11
N ARG A 52 -3.43 -14.38 -11.66
CA ARG A 52 -4.06 -15.62 -12.08
C ARG A 52 -3.78 -16.71 -11.06
N VAL A 53 -4.65 -17.72 -11.03
CA VAL A 53 -4.63 -18.82 -10.06
C VAL A 53 -3.40 -19.72 -10.18
N ASP A 54 -2.85 -19.86 -11.40
CA ASP A 54 -1.72 -20.73 -11.74
C ASP A 54 -0.36 -20.01 -11.79
N ALA A 55 -0.30 -18.75 -11.34
CA ALA A 55 0.94 -17.99 -11.31
C ALA A 55 1.93 -18.53 -10.25
N SER A 56 3.18 -18.72 -10.65
CA SER A 56 4.28 -19.06 -9.72
C SER A 56 4.98 -17.84 -9.13
N GLU A 57 4.93 -16.70 -9.82
CA GLU A 57 5.58 -15.45 -9.42
C GLU A 57 4.51 -14.38 -9.10
N PRO A 58 4.61 -13.69 -7.95
CA PRO A 58 3.69 -12.60 -7.61
C PRO A 58 3.93 -11.36 -8.49
N ILE A 59 2.86 -10.64 -8.80
CA ILE A 59 2.93 -9.32 -9.45
C ILE A 59 3.26 -8.19 -8.46
N TYR A 60 3.16 -8.47 -7.16
CA TYR A 60 3.44 -7.55 -6.07
C TYR A 60 3.76 -8.30 -4.78
N VAL A 61 4.74 -7.80 -4.03
CA VAL A 61 5.15 -8.31 -2.73
C VAL A 61 5.36 -7.15 -1.77
N GLU A 62 4.83 -7.26 -0.56
CA GLU A 62 5.02 -6.28 0.51
C GLU A 62 5.28 -7.02 1.83
N GLU A 63 6.24 -6.52 2.61
CA GLU A 63 6.49 -7.00 3.96
C GLU A 63 6.15 -5.90 4.98
N GLN A 64 5.23 -6.20 5.88
CA GLN A 64 4.75 -5.24 6.87
C GLN A 64 4.71 -5.88 8.25
N ARG A 65 5.20 -5.14 9.25
CA ARG A 65 4.99 -5.46 10.66
C ARG A 65 3.65 -4.91 11.11
N VAL A 66 2.80 -5.77 11.67
CA VAL A 66 1.49 -5.40 12.17
C VAL A 66 1.25 -5.96 13.56
N GLU A 67 0.58 -5.16 14.37
CA GLU A 67 0.14 -5.57 15.70
C GLU A 67 -1.17 -6.37 15.57
N ALA A 68 -1.17 -7.58 16.13
CA ALA A 68 -2.36 -8.39 16.29
C ALA A 68 -2.95 -8.16 17.68
N VAL A 69 -4.26 -7.92 17.74
CA VAL A 69 -4.99 -7.76 19.00
C VAL A 69 -6.20 -8.70 18.98
N ARG A 70 -6.23 -9.64 19.92
CA ARG A 70 -7.12 -10.82 19.93
C ARG A 70 -7.06 -11.57 18.60
N GLY A 71 -5.85 -11.68 18.07
CA GLY A 71 -5.53 -12.25 16.76
C GLY A 71 -6.02 -11.46 15.54
N VAL A 72 -6.72 -10.33 15.72
CA VAL A 72 -7.16 -9.50 14.60
C VAL A 72 -6.01 -8.61 14.14
N VAL A 73 -5.75 -8.58 12.84
CA VAL A 73 -4.81 -7.65 12.19
C VAL A 73 -5.54 -6.76 11.20
N ASN A 74 -5.10 -5.51 11.11
CA ASN A 74 -5.54 -4.56 10.10
C ASN A 74 -4.31 -4.10 9.30
N VAL A 75 -4.39 -4.24 7.98
CA VAL A 75 -3.29 -3.95 7.06
C VAL A 75 -3.78 -2.95 6.02
N LEU A 76 -2.98 -1.92 5.75
CA LEU A 76 -3.16 -1.05 4.60
C LEU A 76 -2.08 -1.42 3.58
N ILE A 77 -2.42 -2.36 2.70
CA ILE A 77 -1.52 -2.85 1.66
C ILE A 77 -1.24 -1.70 0.69
N GLY A 78 0.02 -1.52 0.31
CA GLY A 78 0.46 -0.40 -0.53
C GLY A 78 1.08 0.75 0.24
N THR A 79 1.21 0.65 1.58
CA THR A 79 1.77 1.72 2.42
C THR A 79 3.28 1.56 2.66
N VAL A 80 3.81 0.34 2.64
CA VAL A 80 5.25 0.07 2.71
C VAL A 80 5.85 0.01 1.31
N GLU A 81 5.21 -0.71 0.38
CA GLU A 81 5.60 -0.75 -1.04
C GLU A 81 4.46 -0.21 -1.91
N PRO A 82 4.61 0.87 -2.69
CA PRO A 82 3.51 1.42 -3.48
C PRO A 82 2.92 0.41 -4.48
N LEU A 83 1.60 0.27 -4.51
CA LEU A 83 0.95 -0.60 -5.50
C LEU A 83 1.31 -0.12 -6.93
N PRO A 84 1.71 -1.02 -7.85
CA PRO A 84 2.09 -0.64 -9.22
C PRO A 84 0.88 -0.09 -9.99
N TRP A 85 0.98 1.03 -10.69
CA TRP A 85 -0.15 1.66 -11.41
C TRP A 85 -0.87 0.73 -12.40
N ARG A 86 -0.14 -0.26 -12.93
CA ARG A 86 -0.63 -1.32 -13.82
C ARG A 86 -1.61 -2.32 -13.17
N LEU A 87 -1.73 -2.33 -11.84
CA LEU A 87 -2.69 -3.16 -11.10
C LEU A 87 -4.06 -2.47 -10.97
N THR A 88 -4.84 -2.47 -12.03
CA THR A 88 -6.04 -1.61 -12.15
C THR A 88 -7.25 -2.01 -11.30
N PHE A 89 -7.29 -3.24 -10.75
CA PHE A 89 -8.43 -3.77 -9.98
C PHE A 89 -9.78 -3.74 -10.75
N ASP A 90 -9.72 -3.81 -12.09
CA ASP A 90 -10.87 -3.74 -13.01
C ASP A 90 -11.39 -5.11 -13.47
N ARG A 91 -10.78 -6.18 -12.95
CA ARG A 91 -11.13 -7.58 -13.20
C ARG A 91 -10.97 -8.40 -11.93
N VAL A 92 -11.39 -9.66 -11.98
CA VAL A 92 -11.04 -10.64 -10.94
C VAL A 92 -9.56 -10.99 -11.11
N TYR A 93 -8.80 -10.92 -10.02
CA TYR A 93 -7.38 -11.28 -9.92
C TYR A 93 -7.23 -12.55 -9.09
#